data_AF-A0A948TYG1-F1
#
_entry.id   AF-A0A948TYG1-F1
#
_cell.length_a   1.000
_cell.length_b   1.000
_cell.length_c   1.000
_cell.angle_alpha   90.00
_cell.angle_beta   90.00
_cell.angle_gamma   90.00
#
_symmetry.space_group_name_H-M   'P 1'
#
loop_
_entity.id
_entity.type
_entity.pdbx_description
1 polymer ?
#
loop_
_entity_poly.entity_id
_entity_poly.type
_entity_poly.pdbx_seq_one_letter_code
_entity_poly.pdbx_strand_id
1 'polypeptide(L)' 'MPDKKEIEVEAKSTQEAIIIALNRLDAKREDVEIKVLREESKGLFGMIGQRQAKVRLILKRKNR' A
#
# COMPACT_ATOMS: atom_id res chain seq x y z
N MET A 1 -4.00 14.08 -20.40
CA MET A 1 -3.46 12.88 -19.75
C MET A 1 -4.00 12.86 -18.33
N PRO A 2 -4.72 11.84 -17.85
CA PRO A 2 -4.96 11.76 -16.43
C PRO A 2 -3.73 11.12 -15.81
N ASP A 3 -2.77 11.95 -15.38
CA ASP A 3 -1.63 11.52 -14.55
C ASP A 3 -2.13 11.16 -13.14
N LYS A 4 -3.02 10.17 -13.04
CA LYS A 4 -3.31 9.53 -11.75
C LYS A 4 -2.06 8.76 -11.36
N LYS A 5 -1.19 9.40 -10.58
CA LYS A 5 -0.07 8.73 -9.94
C LYS A 5 -0.61 7.71 -8.95
N GLU A 6 -0.39 6.45 -9.27
CA GLU A 6 -0.67 5.33 -8.39
C GLU A 6 0.52 4.41 -8.32
N ILE A 7 0.71 3.78 -7.16
CA ILE A 7 1.76 2.79 -6.96
C ILE A 7 1.21 1.60 -6.18
N GLU A 8 1.76 0.44 -6.48
CA GLU A 8 1.50 -0.78 -5.72
C GLU A 8 2.78 -1.19 -4.99
N VAL A 9 2.63 -1.55 -3.72
CA VAL A 9 3.76 -1.92 -2.85
C VAL A 9 3.40 -3.19 -2.08
N GLU A 10 4.36 -4.10 -2.04
CA GLU A 10 4.30 -5.34 -1.29
C GLU A 10 5.31 -5.29 -0.14
N ALA A 11 4.87 -5.65 1.07
CA ALA A 11 5.73 -5.66 2.27
C ALA A 11 5.33 -6.78 3.23
N LYS A 12 6.06 -6.95 4.33
CA LYS A 12 5.79 -8.03 5.30
C LYS A 12 4.46 -7.81 6.03
N SER A 13 4.05 -6.55 6.22
CA SER A 13 2.79 -6.16 6.86
C SER A 13 2.11 -5.03 6.08
N THR A 14 0.79 -4.91 6.19
CA THR A 14 0.00 -3.87 5.53
C THR A 14 0.49 -2.48 5.90
N GLN A 15 0.80 -2.24 7.17
CA GLN A 15 1.32 -0.95 7.64
C GLN A 15 2.64 -0.57 6.97
N GLU A 16 3.56 -1.54 6.86
CA GLU A 16 4.88 -1.34 6.27
C GLU A 16 4.75 -1.01 4.77
N ALA A 17 3.85 -1.71 4.06
CA ALA A 17 3.55 -1.44 2.66
C ALA A 17 2.97 -0.02 2.47
N ILE A 18 2.08 0.42 3.37
CA ILE A 18 1.51 1.77 3.34
C ILE A 18 2.60 2.83 3.54
N ILE A 19 3.49 2.66 4.52
CA ILE A 19 4.56 3.63 4.81
C ILE A 19 5.51 3.76 3.61
N ILE A 20 5.95 2.63 3.05
CA ILE A 20 6.83 2.62 1.87
C ILE A 20 6.14 3.31 0.69
N ALA A 21 4.86 3.05 0.48
CA ALA A 21 4.10 3.65 -0.60
C ALA A 21 3.92 5.18 -0.42
N LEU A 22 3.58 5.64 0.79
CA LEU A 22 3.45 7.06 1.10
C LEU A 22 4.76 7.82 0.84
N ASN A 23 5.89 7.25 1.29
CA ASN A 23 7.21 7.82 1.07
C ASN A 23 7.58 7.87 -0.43
N ARG A 24 7.25 6.84 -1.21
CA ARG A 24 7.51 6.83 -2.66
C ARG A 24 6.66 7.84 -3.44
N LEU A 25 5.44 8.08 -2.99
CA LEU A 25 4.56 9.08 -3.59
C LEU A 25 4.85 10.51 -3.10
N ASP A 26 5.71 10.67 -2.09
CA ASP A 26 5.96 11.93 -1.39
C ASP A 26 4.65 12.62 -0.97
N ALA A 27 3.72 11.82 -0.45
CA ALA A 27 2.35 12.24 -0.21
C ALA A 27 1.87 11.84 1.18
N LYS A 28 0.97 12.64 1.75
CA LYS A 28 0.34 12.33 3.03
C LYS A 28 -0.80 11.34 2.84
N ARG A 29 -1.10 10.59 3.90
CA ARG A 29 -2.21 9.62 3.96
C ARG A 29 -3.57 10.23 3.61
N GLU A 30 -3.78 11.51 3.91
CA GLU A 30 -5.00 12.25 3.59
C GLU A 30 -5.15 12.52 2.08
N ASP A 31 -4.02 12.79 1.41
CA ASP A 31 -3.93 13.17 -0.01
C ASP A 31 -3.89 11.94 -0.94
N VAL A 32 -3.89 10.72 -0.38
CA VAL A 32 -3.93 9.47 -1.15
C VAL A 32 -5.15 8.64 -0.77
N GLU A 33 -5.56 7.79 -1.68
CA GLU A 33 -6.49 6.69 -1.45
C GLU A 33 -5.69 5.41 -1.26
N ILE A 34 -5.81 4.79 -0.08
CA ILE A 34 -5.16 3.52 0.26
C ILE A 34 -6.14 2.39 -0.01
N LYS A 35 -5.74 1.44 -0.85
CA LYS A 35 -6.46 0.19 -1.12
C LYS A 35 -5.58 -0.99 -0.69
N VAL A 36 -6.08 -1.81 0.22
CA VAL A 36 -5.41 -3.07 0.58
C VAL A 36 -5.84 -4.12 -0.45
N LEU A 37 -4.92 -4.55 -1.30
CA LEU A 37 -5.16 -5.60 -2.30
C LEU A 37 -5.01 -7.00 -1.68
N ARG A 38 -4.17 -7.12 -0.65
CA ARG A 38 -3.91 -8.36 0.06
C ARG A 38 -3.45 -8.05 1.48
N GLU A 39 -4.10 -8.66 2.45
CA GLU A 39 -3.69 -8.59 3.85
C GLU A 39 -2.52 -9.56 4.11
N GLU A 40 -1.64 -9.21 5.06
CA GLU A 40 -0.64 -10.14 5.55
C GLU A 40 -1.31 -11.33 6.22
N SER A 41 -0.92 -12.53 5.83
CA SER A 41 -1.36 -13.74 6.52
C SER A 41 -0.20 -14.28 7.33
N LYS A 42 -0.36 -14.23 8.64
CA LYS A 42 0.49 -14.95 9.58
C LYS A 42 -0.02 -16.38 9.60
N GLY A 43 0.67 -17.29 8.92
CA GLY A 43 0.36 -18.72 9.03
C GLY A 43 0.37 -19.12 10.50
N LEU A 44 -0.80 -19.50 11.04
CA LEU A 44 -0.85 -20.15 12.34
C LEU A 44 -0.27 -21.57 12.20
N PHE A 45 0.46 -22.02 13.22
CA PHE A 45 1.09 -23.34 13.32
C PHE A 45 2.30 -23.61 12.43
N GLY A 46 3.35 -22.78 12.49
CA GLY A 46 4.69 -23.18 12.03
C GLY A 46 4.83 -23.53 10.55
N MET A 47 3.80 -23.30 9.74
CA MET A 47 3.80 -23.60 8.32
C MET A 47 4.43 -22.45 7.53
N ILE A 48 5.32 -22.84 6.62
CA ILE A 48 6.07 -22.00 5.70
C ILE A 48 5.06 -21.32 4.76
N GLY A 49 4.66 -20.10 5.11
CA GLY A 49 3.64 -19.40 4.35
C GLY A 49 3.35 -18.01 4.88
N GLN A 50 4.38 -17.18 5.11
CA GLN A 50 4.14 -15.75 5.28
C GLN A 50 3.70 -15.17 3.94
N ARG A 51 2.42 -14.77 3.84
CA ARG A 51 1.95 -14.07 2.65
C ARG A 51 2.15 -12.58 2.86
N GLN A 52 2.95 -11.96 2.00
CA GLN A 52 3.19 -10.52 2.04
C GLN A 52 1.89 -9.75 1.81
N ALA A 53 1.75 -8.64 2.53
CA ALA A 53 0.67 -7.70 2.30
C ALA A 53 0.95 -6.92 1.02
N LYS A 54 -0.11 -6.64 0.26
CA LYS A 54 -0.07 -5.81 -0.94
C LYS A 54 -1.04 -4.66 -0.81
N VAL A 55 -0.57 -3.44 -1.02
CA VAL A 55 -1.40 -2.24 -1.00
C VAL A 55 -1.18 -1.44 -2.28
N ARG A 56 -2.21 -0.70 -2.68
CA ARG A 56 -2.21 0.25 -3.78
C ARG A 56 -2.55 1.61 -3.24
N LEU A 57 -1.71 2.60 -3.51
CA LEU A 57 -1.97 3.99 -3.18
C LEU A 57 -2.21 4.78 -4.45
N ILE A 58 -3.24 5.61 -4.44
CA ILE A 58 -3.62 6.47 -5.57
C ILE A 58 -3.64 7.91 -5.08
N LEU A 59 -2.86 8.80 -5.69
CA LEU A 59 -2.91 10.23 -5.36
C LEU A 59 -4.30 10.78 -5.68
N LYS A 60 -4.95 11.36 -4.67
CA LYS A 60 -6.17 12.14 -4.88
C LYS A 60 -5.76 13.41 -5.59
N ARG A 61 -6.38 13.68 -6.74
CA ARG A 61 -6.20 14.94 -7.43
C ARG A 61 -6.69 16.04 -6.51
N LYS A 62 -5.78 16.79 -5.90
CA LYS A 62 -6.10 18.00 -5.15
C LYS A 62 -6.50 19.03 -6.19
N ASN A 63 -7.81 19.23 -6.37
CA ASN A 63 -8.33 20.33 -7.17
C ASN A 63 -7.95 21.60 -6.41
N ARG A 64 -6.95 22.32 -6.93
CA ARG A 64 -6.58 23.65 -6.45
C ARG A 64 -7.24 24.68 -7.36
#